data_AF-A0AAU9BRX6-F1
#
_entry.id   AF-A0AAU9BRX6-F1
#
_cell.length_a   1.000
_cell.length_b   1.000
_cell.length_c   1.000
_cell.angle_alpha   90.00
_cell.angle_beta   90.00
_cell.angle_gamma   90.00
#
_symmetry.space_group_name_H-M   'P 1'
#
loop_
_entity.id
_entity.type
_entity.pdbx_description
1 polymer ?
#
loop_
_entity_poly.entity_id
_entity_poly.type
_entity_poly.pdbx_seq_one_letter_code
_entity_poly.pdbx_strand_id
1 'polypeptide(L)' 'MYINSRQLAARWGISPSTIASDITRNPTKLPPFIRLGRAIRFPIAEVEAWERQQLTNIQISR' A
#
# COMPACT_ATOMS: atom_id res chain seq x y z
N MET A 1 -2.79 3.92 -14.10
CA MET A 1 -1.32 3.93 -13.90
C MET A 1 -0.98 3.09 -12.67
N TYR A 2 0.14 2.37 -12.67
CA TYR A 2 0.55 1.45 -11.60
C TYR A 2 1.91 1.82 -11.04
N ILE A 3 2.13 1.55 -9.74
CA ILE A 3 3.43 1.66 -9.08
C ILE A 3 3.85 0.32 -8.49
N ASN A 4 5.15 0.11 -8.33
CA ASN A 4 5.71 -1.07 -7.69
C ASN A 4 5.97 -0.84 -6.20
N SER A 5 6.32 -1.89 -5.45
CA SER A 5 6.59 -1.82 -4.01
C SER A 5 7.68 -0.82 -3.61
N ARG A 6 8.73 -0.62 -4.44
CA ARG A 6 9.79 0.37 -4.15
C ARG A 6 9.28 1.80 -4.31
N GLN A 7 8.48 2.05 -5.34
CA GLN A 7 7.86 3.36 -5.57
C GLN A 7 6.84 3.68 -4.48
N LEU A 8 6.05 2.70 -4.05
CA LEU A 8 5.12 2.86 -2.92
C LEU A 8 5.88 3.17 -1.63
N ALA A 9 6.96 2.43 -1.35
CA ALA A 9 7.82 2.68 -0.19
C ALA A 9 8.43 4.09 -0.21
N ALA A 10 8.91 4.55 -1.37
CA ALA A 10 9.43 5.91 -1.53
C ALA A 10 8.34 6.98 -1.31
N ARG A 11 7.12 6.76 -1.82
CA ARG A 11 5.96 7.65 -1.62
C ARG A 11 5.61 7.81 -0.14
N TRP A 12 5.67 6.73 0.63
CA TRP A 12 5.35 6.72 2.05
C TRP A 12 6.54 6.99 2.97
N GLY A 13 7.75 7.12 2.43
CA GLY A 13 8.96 7.35 3.22
C GLY A 13 9.35 6.16 4.12
N ILE A 14 9.01 4.92 3.73
CA ILE A 14 9.33 3.71 4.50
C ILE A 14 10.28 2.78 3.76
N SER A 15 10.83 1.79 4.46
CA SER A 15 11.69 0.79 3.84
C SER A 15 10.91 -0.08 2.85
N PRO A 16 11.46 -0.38 1.65
CA PRO A 16 10.89 -1.39 0.74
C PRO A 16 10.74 -2.77 1.40
N SER A 17 11.58 -3.11 2.38
CA SER A 17 11.46 -4.37 3.14
C SER A 17 10.23 -4.41 4.03
N THR A 18 9.74 -3.26 4.50
CA THR A 18 8.49 -3.14 5.26
C THR A 18 7.31 -3.51 4.36
N ILE A 19 7.24 -2.92 3.16
CA ILE A 19 6.21 -3.29 2.17
C ILE A 19 6.28 -4.79 1.85
N ALA A 20 7.47 -5.36 1.61
CA ALA A 20 7.63 -6.79 1.34
C ALA A 20 7.16 -7.68 2.50
N SER A 21 7.43 -7.25 3.73
CA SER A 21 6.98 -7.95 4.94
C SER A 21 5.45 -7.87 5.07
N ASP A 22 4.86 -6.70 4.88
CA ASP A 22 3.41 -6.50 4.99
C ASP A 22 2.64 -7.26 3.90
N ILE A 23 3.17 -7.37 2.68
CA ILE A 23 2.58 -8.20 1.62
C ILE A 23 2.40 -9.65 2.06
N THR A 24 3.32 -10.18 2.87
CA THR A 24 3.29 -11.59 3.31
C THR A 24 2.61 -11.79 4.67
N ARG A 25 2.81 -10.85 5.60
CA ARG A 25 2.40 -11.00 7.00
C ARG A 25 1.09 -10.32 7.31
N ASN A 26 0.80 -9.17 6.70
CA ASN A 26 -0.37 -8.34 6.98
C ASN A 26 -0.85 -7.60 5.73
N PRO A 27 -1.39 -8.31 4.73
CA PRO A 27 -1.83 -7.70 3.48
C PRO A 27 -2.98 -6.69 3.68
N THR A 28 -3.70 -6.77 4.79
CA THR A 28 -4.77 -5.82 5.16
C THR A 28 -4.25 -4.42 5.48
N LYS A 29 -2.98 -4.28 5.83
CA LYS A 29 -2.32 -2.97 6.08
C LYS A 29 -1.84 -2.29 4.81
N LEU A 30 -2.08 -2.89 3.65
CA LEU A 30 -1.67 -2.35 2.36
C LEU A 30 -2.89 -2.03 1.49
N PRO A 31 -2.76 -1.07 0.58
CA PRO A 31 -3.74 -0.82 -0.46
C PRO A 31 -3.88 -2.04 -1.37
N PRO A 32 -5.03 -2.17 -2.06
CA PRO A 32 -5.24 -3.22 -3.04
C PRO A 32 -4.08 -3.33 -4.03
N PHE A 33 -3.62 -4.56 -4.26
CA PHE A 33 -2.51 -4.83 -5.16
C PHE A 33 -2.75 -6.07 -6.01
N ILE A 34 -2.09 -6.08 -7.15
CA ILE A 34 -2.12 -7.19 -8.11
C ILE A 34 -0.79 -7.92 -8.03
N ARG A 35 -0.87 -9.25 -7.90
CA ARG A 35 0.29 -10.13 -7.94
C ARG A 35 0.38 -10.81 -9.31
N LEU A 36 1.43 -10.48 -10.04
CA LEU A 36 1.74 -11.03 -11.37
C LEU A 36 3.01 -11.88 -11.23
N GLY A 37 2.83 -13.13 -10.80
CA GLY A 37 3.94 -14.02 -10.43
C GLY A 37 4.74 -13.47 -9.25
N ARG A 38 5.99 -13.05 -9.51
CA ARG A 38 6.87 -12.39 -8.53
C ARG A 38 6.70 -10.86 -8.48
N ALA A 39 6.05 -10.26 -9.48
CA ALA A 39 5.84 -8.82 -9.52
C ALA A 39 4.60 -8.43 -8.71
N ILE A 40 4.74 -7.38 -7.91
CA ILE A 40 3.64 -6.73 -7.20
C ILE A 40 3.42 -5.36 -7.82
N ARG A 41 2.15 -5.03 -8.07
CA ARG A 41 1.72 -3.77 -8.68
C ARG A 41 0.55 -3.19 -7.89
N PHE A 42 0.64 -1.91 -7.61
CA PHE A 42 -0.39 -1.13 -6.93
C PHE A 42 -1.02 -0.15 -7.92
N PRO A 43 -2.33 -0.22 -8.19
CA PRO A 43 -3.02 0.81 -8.96
C PRO A 43 -3.01 2.13 -8.17
N ILE A 44 -2.58 3.23 -8.77
CA ILE A 44 -2.44 4.51 -8.06
C ILE A 44 -3.78 4.99 -7.47
N ALA A 45 -4.88 4.85 -8.21
CA ALA A 45 -6.20 5.25 -7.76
C ALA A 45 -6.65 4.52 -6.48
N GLU A 46 -6.31 3.22 -6.38
CA GLU A 46 -6.62 2.40 -5.20
C GLU A 46 -5.72 2.77 -4.01
N VAL A 47 -4.45 3.09 -4.26
CA VAL A 47 -3.53 3.61 -3.23
C VAL A 47 -4.09 4.89 -2.63
N GLU A 48 -4.52 5.84 -3.47
CA GLU A 48 -5.09 7.12 -3.04
C GLU A 48 -6.44 6.98 -2.33
N ALA A 49 -7.29 6.05 -2.77
CA ALA A 49 -8.54 5.73 -2.09
C ALA A 49 -8.27 5.15 -0.70
N TRP A 50 -7.33 4.21 -0.60
CA TRP A 50 -6.94 3.58 0.66
C TRP A 50 -6.31 4.59 1.63
N GLU A 51 -5.40 5.45 1.16
CA GLU A 51 -4.79 6.52 1.96
C GLU A 51 -5.87 7.41 2.59
N ARG A 52 -6.86 7.83 1.79
CA ARG A 52 -8.01 8.62 2.28
C ARG A 52 -8.85 7.88 3.32
N GLN A 53 -9.14 6.59 3.10
CA GLN A 53 -9.90 5.79 4.05
C GLN A 53 -9.18 5.65 5.40
N GLN A 54 -7.86 5.45 5.40
CA GLN A 54 -7.07 5.37 6.63
C GLN A 54 -7.08 6.69 7.41
N LEU A 55 -6.97 7.82 6.70
CA LEU A 55 -7.10 9.15 7.30
C LEU A 55 -8.48 9.36 7.95
N THR A 56 -9.56 8.95 7.28
CA THR A 56 -10.93 9.07 7.83
C THR A 56 -11.16 8.18 9.04
N ASN A 57 -10.59 6.96 9.05
CA ASN A 57 -10.75 6.03 10.17
C ASN A 57 -10.07 6.54 11.46
N ILE A 58 -9.00 7.32 11.33
CA ILE A 58 -8.35 8.01 12.46
C ILE A 58 -9.24 9.12 13.03
N GLN A 59 -10.07 9.77 12.21
CA GLN A 59 -10.90 10.90 12.65
C GLN A 59 -12.19 10.50 13.37
N ILE A 60 -12.70 9.28 13.17
CA ILE A 60 -13.94 8.79 13.80
C ILE A 60 -13.68 8.26 15.24
N SER A 61 -12.41 8.18 15.66
CA SER A 61 -12.02 7.67 16.98
C SER A 61 -11.86 8.76 18.07
N ARG A 62 -12.55 9.91 17.95
CA ARG A 62 -12.53 10.98 18.98
C ARG A 62 -13.90 11.18 19.62
#